data_AF-A0A2N1R3W3-F1
#
_entry.id   AF-A0A2N1R3W3-F1
#
_cell.length_a   1.000
_cell.length_b   1.000
_cell.length_c   1.000
_cell.angle_alpha   90.00
_cell.angle_beta   90.00
_cell.angle_gamma   90.00
#
_symmetry.space_group_name_H-M   'P 1'
#
loop_
_entity.id
_entity.type
_entity.pdbx_description
1 polymer ?
#
loop_
_entity_poly.entity_id
_entity_poly.type
_entity_poly.pdbx_seq_one_letter_code
_entity_poly.pdbx_strand_id
1 'polypeptide(L)'
;MDTKNGLINFSLFVFVFIFAFVFSIDALASPNTFYGVLALVGFLVSLGASLFNGILSRRDGEALALWYFVYAVIVGIITVWYLTRCGTAFGWW
;
A
#
# COMPACT_ATOMS: atom_id res chain seq x y z
N MET A 1 0.16 5.80 -21.11
CA MET A 1 0.73 6.84 -20.21
C MET A 1 2.19 7.06 -20.59
N ASP A 2 2.74 8.29 -20.57
CA ASP A 2 4.18 8.44 -20.81
C ASP A 2 4.97 7.66 -19.74
N THR A 3 5.98 6.88 -20.15
CA THR A 3 6.79 6.03 -19.25
C THR A 3 7.32 6.82 -18.05
N LYS A 4 7.67 8.10 -18.25
CA LYS A 4 8.10 9.02 -17.19
C LYS A 4 7.02 9.25 -16.14
N ASN A 5 5.77 9.48 -16.55
CA ASN A 5 4.64 9.68 -15.64
C ASN A 5 4.29 8.38 -14.89
N GLY A 6 4.40 7.23 -15.57
CA GLY A 6 4.28 5.92 -14.92
C GLY A 6 5.32 5.70 -13.83
N LEU A 7 6.58 6.04 -14.09
CA LEU A 7 7.65 5.88 -13.11
C LEU A 7 7.48 6.81 -11.90
N ILE A 8 7.01 8.05 -12.13
CA ILE A 8 6.72 9.02 -11.06
C ILE A 8 5.60 8.51 -10.16
N ASN A 9 4.49 8.05 -10.75
CA ASN A 9 3.37 7.50 -9.97
C ASN A 9 3.78 6.28 -9.15
N PHE A 10 4.54 5.35 -9.77
CA PHE A 10 5.05 4.19 -9.06
C PHE A 10 5.96 4.59 -7.88
N SER A 11 6.86 5.54 -8.09
CA SER A 11 7.74 6.05 -7.03
C SER A 11 6.95 6.70 -5.89
N LEU A 12 5.89 7.45 -6.22
CA LEU A 12 5.00 8.05 -5.22
C LEU A 12 4.26 6.99 -4.41
N PHE A 13 3.80 5.90 -5.04
CA PHE A 13 3.18 4.80 -4.31
C PHE A 13 4.16 4.14 -3.36
N VAL A 14 5.39 3.83 -3.80
CA VAL A 14 6.43 3.29 -2.93
C VAL A 14 6.66 4.19 -1.72
N PHE A 15 6.71 5.50 -1.91
CA PHE A 15 6.86 6.46 -0.83
C PHE A 15 5.69 6.40 0.15
N VAL A 16 4.45 6.44 -0.34
CA VAL A 16 3.23 6.32 0.49
C VAL A 16 3.25 5.01 1.30
N PHE A 17 3.65 3.90 0.68
CA PHE A 17 3.73 2.62 1.37
C PHE A 17 4.80 2.58 2.46
N ILE A 18 5.96 3.20 2.25
CA ILE A 18 7.00 3.30 3.30
C ILE A 18 6.43 4.04 4.53
N PHE A 19 5.74 5.16 4.32
CA PHE A 19 5.11 5.90 5.44
C PHE A 19 4.00 5.09 6.12
N ALA A 20 3.13 4.45 5.34
CA ALA A 20 2.09 3.57 5.86
C ALA A 20 2.70 2.44 6.72
N PHE A 21 3.80 1.86 6.25
CA PHE A 21 4.52 0.82 6.96
C PHE A 21 5.15 1.33 8.26
N VAL A 22 5.82 2.48 8.24
CA VAL A 22 6.38 3.09 9.46
C VAL A 22 5.27 3.37 10.49
N PHE A 23 4.15 3.97 10.06
CA PHE A 23 3.01 4.18 10.96
C PHE A 23 2.43 2.88 11.49
N SER A 24 2.42 1.80 10.68
CA SER A 24 1.95 0.49 11.13
C SER A 24 2.81 -0.08 12.26
N ILE A 25 4.14 0.08 12.15
CA ILE A 25 5.08 -0.39 13.18
C ILE A 25 4.94 0.45 14.45
N ASP A 26 4.87 1.77 14.30
CA ASP A 26 4.75 2.68 15.44
C ASP A 26 3.43 2.44 16.20
N ALA A 27 2.33 2.29 15.48
CA ALA A 27 1.01 2.03 16.05
C ALA A 27 0.93 0.67 16.77
N LEU A 28 1.71 -0.33 16.34
CA LEU A 28 1.80 -1.64 17.00
C LEU A 28 2.76 -1.64 18.19
N ALA A 29 3.82 -0.83 18.15
CA ALA A 29 4.80 -0.73 19.24
C ALA A 29 4.27 0.09 20.43
N SER A 30 3.57 1.19 20.13
CA SER A 30 2.87 2.01 21.10
C SER A 30 1.41 2.10 20.65
N PRO A 31 0.48 1.31 21.22
CA PRO A 31 -0.90 1.18 20.78
C PRO A 31 -1.61 2.53 20.61
N ASN A 32 -1.50 3.07 19.39
CA ASN A 32 -2.04 4.37 19.01
C ASN A 32 -2.97 4.19 17.83
N THR A 33 -4.27 4.20 18.13
CA THR A 33 -5.34 3.96 17.15
C THR A 33 -5.29 4.96 16.00
N PHE A 34 -4.88 6.21 16.23
CA PHE A 34 -4.80 7.23 15.18
C PHE A 34 -3.77 6.87 14.11
N TYR A 35 -2.56 6.49 14.53
CA TYR A 35 -1.52 6.03 13.61
C TYR A 35 -1.91 4.71 12.96
N GLY A 36 -2.62 3.85 13.69
CA GLY A 36 -3.13 2.61 13.13
C GLY A 36 -4.12 2.83 11.97
N VAL A 37 -5.02 3.81 12.11
CA VAL A 37 -5.95 4.18 11.04
C VAL A 37 -5.21 4.83 9.86
N LEU A 38 -4.23 5.69 10.12
CA LEU A 38 -3.42 6.31 9.06
C LEU A 38 -2.64 5.25 8.25
N ALA A 39 -2.05 4.27 8.92
CA ALA A 39 -1.38 3.15 8.27
C ALA A 39 -2.35 2.34 7.40
N LEU A 40 -3.56 2.05 7.91
CA LEU A 40 -4.57 1.32 7.16
C LEU A 40 -4.99 2.07 5.89
N VAL A 41 -5.26 3.37 5.99
CA VAL A 41 -5.58 4.21 4.82
C VAL A 41 -4.44 4.20 3.82
N GLY A 42 -3.20 4.33 4.27
CA GLY A 42 -2.02 4.27 3.40
C GLY A 42 -1.87 2.94 2.65
N PHE A 43 -2.14 1.82 3.32
CA PHE A 43 -2.15 0.49 2.69
C PHE A 43 -3.28 0.34 1.66
N LEU A 44 -4.49 0.79 1.98
CA LEU A 44 -5.64 0.74 1.06
C LEU A 44 -5.41 1.62 -0.17
N VAL A 45 -4.88 2.82 0.00
CA VAL A 45 -4.52 3.71 -1.11
C VAL A 45 -3.43 3.06 -1.97
N SER A 46 -2.41 2.48 -1.36
CA SER A 46 -1.33 1.80 -2.08
C SER A 46 -1.84 0.60 -2.90
N LEU A 47 -2.70 -0.23 -2.32
CA LEU A 47 -3.35 -1.36 -3.00
C LEU A 47 -4.25 -0.89 -4.14
N GLY A 48 -5.20 -0.01 -3.84
CA GLY A 48 -6.21 0.44 -4.79
C GLY A 48 -5.58 1.20 -5.96
N ALA A 49 -4.69 2.15 -5.67
CA ALA A 49 -4.02 2.94 -6.69
C ALA A 49 -3.11 2.07 -7.57
N SER A 50 -2.39 1.10 -6.99
CA SER A 50 -1.54 0.21 -7.77
C SER A 50 -2.35 -0.74 -8.66
N LEU A 51 -3.43 -1.34 -8.15
CA LEU A 51 -4.29 -2.19 -8.97
C LEU A 51 -4.93 -1.39 -10.12
N PHE A 52 -5.42 -0.18 -9.84
CA PHE A 52 -6.01 0.69 -10.84
C PHE A 52 -5.00 1.06 -11.95
N ASN A 53 -3.80 1.52 -11.56
CA ASN A 53 -2.74 1.86 -12.51
C ASN A 53 -2.23 0.63 -13.26
N GLY A 54 -2.14 -0.53 -12.61
CA GLY A 54 -1.77 -1.79 -13.25
C GLY A 54 -2.76 -2.21 -14.34
N ILE A 55 -4.07 -2.06 -14.10
CA ILE A 55 -5.12 -2.35 -15.09
C ILE A 55 -5.05 -1.38 -16.28
N LEU A 56 -4.88 -0.08 -16.01
CA LEU A 56 -4.71 0.94 -17.05
C LEU A 56 -3.48 0.69 -17.92
N SER A 57 -2.33 0.48 -17.28
CA SER A 57 -1.04 0.23 -17.93
C SER A 57 -1.07 -1.08 -18.73
N ARG A 58 -1.80 -2.10 -18.26
CA ARG A 58 -1.99 -3.37 -19.00
C ARG A 58 -2.81 -3.16 -20.28
N ARG A 59 -3.81 -2.28 -20.26
CA ARG A 59 -4.63 -1.97 -21.44
C ARG A 59 -3.79 -1.32 -22.55
N ASP A 60 -2.80 -0.52 -22.15
CA ASP A 60 -1.91 0.21 -23.06
C ASP A 60 -0.68 -0.63 -23.47
N GLY A 61 -0.56 -1.88 -23.00
CA GLY A 61 0.54 -2.80 -23.36
C GLY A 61 1.89 -2.46 -22.72
N GLU A 62 1.88 -1.67 -21.64
CA GLU A 62 3.10 -1.17 -21.00
C GLU A 62 3.73 -2.21 -20.07
N ALA A 63 5.06 -2.31 -20.09
CA ALA A 63 5.82 -3.19 -19.19
C ALA A 63 5.65 -2.82 -17.69
N LEU A 64 5.26 -1.58 -17.40
CA LEU A 64 5.04 -1.07 -16.04
C LEU A 64 3.83 -1.72 -15.34
N ALA A 65 2.89 -2.28 -16.11
CA ALA A 65 1.73 -2.99 -15.58
C ALA A 65 2.13 -4.13 -14.63
N LEU A 66 3.15 -4.92 -15.00
CA LEU A 66 3.63 -6.03 -14.18
C LEU A 66 4.12 -5.54 -12.81
N TRP A 67 4.85 -4.42 -12.79
CA TRP A 67 5.39 -3.84 -11.56
C TRP A 67 4.29 -3.36 -10.61
N TYR A 68 3.24 -2.73 -11.14
CA TYR A 68 2.07 -2.36 -10.34
C TYR A 68 1.37 -3.58 -9.72
N PHE A 69 1.26 -4.70 -10.45
CA PHE A 69 0.65 -5.92 -9.89
C PHE A 69 1.54 -6.58 -8.84
N VAL A 70 2.85 -6.70 -9.07
CA VAL A 70 3.80 -7.24 -8.07
C VAL A 70 3.77 -6.39 -6.80
N TYR A 71 3.80 -5.06 -6.95
CA TYR A 71 3.68 -4.15 -5.83
C TYR A 71 2.36 -4.36 -5.07
N ALA A 72 1.22 -4.46 -5.77
CA ALA A 72 -0.07 -4.70 -5.13
C ALA A 72 -0.10 -6.02 -4.35
N VAL A 73 0.54 -7.08 -4.84
CA VAL A 73 0.66 -8.35 -4.11
C VAL A 73 1.46 -8.18 -2.81
N ILE A 74 2.61 -7.49 -2.88
CA ILE A 74 3.46 -7.23 -1.70
C ILE A 74 2.69 -6.41 -0.66
N VAL A 75 2.08 -5.31 -1.07
CA VAL A 75 1.26 -4.46 -0.17
C VAL A 75 0.09 -5.27 0.39
N GLY A 76 -0.54 -6.14 -0.42
CA GLY A 76 -1.60 -7.04 0.01
C GLY A 76 -1.19 -7.95 1.16
N ILE A 77 -0.04 -8.63 1.02
CA ILE A 77 0.51 -9.51 2.07
C ILE A 77 0.73 -8.72 3.36
N ILE A 78 1.31 -7.52 3.26
CA ILE A 78 1.62 -6.68 4.42
C ILE A 78 0.35 -6.12 5.06
N THR A 79 -0.66 -5.78 4.26
CA THR A 79 -1.97 -5.32 4.76
C THR A 79 -2.65 -6.41 5.58
N VAL A 80 -2.64 -7.67 5.10
CA VAL A 80 -3.19 -8.81 5.84
C VAL A 80 -2.39 -9.05 7.14
N TRP A 81 -1.06 -9.02 7.06
CA TRP A 81 -0.18 -9.11 8.24
C TRP A 81 -0.47 -8.02 9.28
N TYR A 82 -0.76 -6.81 8.82
CA TYR A 82 -1.08 -5.67 9.67
C TYR A 82 -2.45 -5.84 10.32
N LEU A 83 -3.50 -6.15 9.54
CA LEU A 83 -4.86 -6.36 10.03
C LEU A 83 -4.94 -7.47 11.09
N THR A 84 -4.21 -8.57 10.92
CA THR A 84 -4.16 -9.66 11.90
C THR A 84 -3.59 -9.23 13.25
N ARG A 85 -2.74 -8.20 13.30
CA ARG A 85 -2.17 -7.64 14.54
C ARG A 85 -3.00 -6.51 15.13
N CYS A 86 -3.68 -5.74 14.28
CA CYS A 86 -4.55 -4.64 14.72
C CYS A 86 -5.65 -5.11 15.67
N GLY A 87 -6.26 -6.26 15.43
CA GLY A 87 -7.28 -6.81 16.31
C GLY A 87 -6.80 -6.97 17.74
N THR A 88 -5.66 -7.64 17.91
CA THR A 88 -5.03 -7.85 19.20
C THR A 88 -4.44 -6.58 19.81
N ALA A 89 -3.87 -5.69 18.98
CA ALA A 89 -3.20 -4.48 19.45
C ALA A 89 -4.17 -3.37 19.87
N PHE A 90 -5.33 -3.27 19.22
CA PHE A 90 -6.36 -2.26 19.49
C PHE A 90 -7.59 -2.79 20.24
N GLY A 91 -7.64 -4.09 20.55
CA GLY A 91 -8.75 -4.73 21.28
C GLY A 91 -10.06 -4.73 20.49
N TRP A 92 -10.00 -4.84 19.16
CA TRP A 92 -11.18 -4.80 18.28
C TRP A 92 -11.87 -6.17 18.15
N TRP A 93 -11.20 -7.25 18.52
CA TRP A 93 -11.77 -8.59 18.70
C TRP A 93 -10.89 -9.45 19.62
#